data_AF-A0A936ND78-F1
#
_entry.id   AF-A0A936ND78-F1
#
_cell.length_a   1.000
_cell.length_b   1.000
_cell.length_c   1.000
_cell.angle_alpha   90.00
_cell.angle_beta   90.00
_cell.angle_gamma   90.00
#
_symmetry.space_group_name_H-M   'P 1'
#
loop_
_entity.id
_entity.type
_entity.pdbx_description
1 polymer ?
#
loop_
_entity_poly.entity_id
_entity_poly.type
_entity_poly.pdbx_seq_one_letter_code
_entity_poly.pdbx_strand_id
1 'polypeptide(L)'
;MLDPARVYDTELAALCVPGEDVKAALSFIYSSGQELTAQPTDDRVSFDPFDGLDVPTWNRATERLIGGVSLDARQGTDASFLVGSDGRGVAMTTLVLTNARMLVVNHKPSKAPTVGWERPLDSVAGISWSPRLLQFGRIELRFRDGSAVRLMAGMISPLAARRFVRAWKRSVGGEPNRAD
;
A
#
# COMPACT_ATOMS: atom_id res chain seq x y z
N MET A 1 10.52 -10.97 -11.52
CA MET A 1 9.17 -10.65 -11.04
C MET A 1 8.40 -10.03 -12.19
N LEU A 2 7.19 -10.51 -12.46
CA LEU A 2 6.35 -10.00 -13.56
C LEU A 2 6.01 -8.52 -13.31
N ASP A 3 6.01 -7.72 -14.38
CA ASP A 3 5.68 -6.30 -14.35
C ASP A 3 4.19 -6.14 -14.68
N PRO A 4 3.31 -5.81 -13.71
CA PRO A 4 1.87 -5.80 -13.95
C PRO A 4 1.45 -4.81 -15.03
N ALA A 5 2.21 -3.73 -15.22
CA ALA A 5 1.95 -2.75 -16.28
C ALA A 5 2.12 -3.37 -17.66
N ARG A 6 3.00 -4.37 -17.81
CA ARG A 6 3.18 -5.12 -19.06
C ARG A 6 2.20 -6.27 -19.21
N VAL A 7 1.85 -6.92 -18.10
CA VAL A 7 0.96 -8.10 -18.11
C VAL A 7 -0.48 -7.71 -18.39
N TYR A 8 -0.93 -6.57 -17.84
CA TYR A 8 -2.30 -6.10 -17.92
C TYR A 8 -2.42 -4.78 -18.70
N ASP A 9 -1.50 -4.52 -19.63
CA ASP A 9 -1.40 -3.23 -20.32
C ASP A 9 -2.73 -2.79 -20.95
N THR A 10 -3.34 -3.67 -21.74
CA THR A 10 -4.63 -3.43 -22.39
C THR A 10 -5.75 -3.16 -21.38
N GLU A 11 -5.81 -3.95 -20.32
CA GLU A 11 -6.86 -3.81 -19.31
C GLU A 11 -6.68 -2.57 -18.44
N LEU A 12 -5.44 -2.20 -18.11
CA LEU A 12 -5.14 -1.00 -17.35
C LEU A 12 -5.33 0.26 -18.19
N ALA A 13 -4.98 0.23 -19.48
CA ALA A 13 -5.25 1.30 -20.43
C ALA A 13 -6.77 1.56 -20.58
N ALA A 14 -7.58 0.50 -20.57
CA ALA A 14 -9.04 0.62 -20.62
C ALA A 14 -9.67 1.29 -19.37
N LEU A 15 -8.93 1.36 -18.26
CA LEU A 15 -9.36 2.06 -17.03
C LEU A 15 -8.92 3.53 -17.01
N CYS A 16 -8.06 3.95 -17.94
CA CYS A 16 -7.57 5.31 -18.04
C CYS A 16 -8.60 6.18 -18.78
N VAL A 17 -8.78 7.43 -18.32
CA VAL A 17 -9.55 8.42 -19.09
C VAL A 17 -8.74 8.92 -20.30
N PRO A 18 -9.37 9.55 -21.32
CA PRO A 18 -8.63 10.10 -22.45
C PRO A 18 -7.49 11.05 -22.01
N GLY A 19 -6.26 10.77 -22.47
CA GLY A 19 -5.06 11.53 -22.11
C GLY A 19 -4.38 11.09 -20.79
N GLU A 20 -4.95 10.10 -20.11
CA GLU A 20 -4.33 9.44 -18.96
C GLU A 20 -3.51 8.22 -19.41
N ASP A 21 -2.27 8.12 -18.93
CA ASP A 21 -1.37 7.01 -19.24
C ASP A 21 -0.89 6.33 -17.95
N VAL A 22 -0.78 5.01 -17.97
CA VAL A 22 -0.10 4.23 -16.93
C VAL A 22 1.40 4.52 -16.96
N LYS A 23 1.96 4.91 -15.82
CA LYS A 23 3.41 5.16 -15.63
C LYS A 23 4.11 4.02 -14.90
N ALA A 24 3.41 3.38 -13.95
CA ALA A 24 3.90 2.18 -13.28
C ALA A 24 2.75 1.40 -12.67
N ALA A 25 2.94 0.10 -12.48
CA ALA A 25 2.02 -0.74 -11.73
C ALA A 25 2.78 -1.69 -10.81
N LEU A 26 2.15 -2.06 -9.71
CA LEU A 26 2.76 -2.84 -8.64
C LEU A 26 1.71 -3.73 -7.98
N SER A 27 1.87 -5.04 -8.14
CA SER A 27 1.07 -6.00 -7.37
C SER A 27 1.49 -5.92 -5.92
N PHE A 28 0.52 -5.84 -5.02
CA PHE A 28 0.79 -5.76 -3.60
C PHE A 28 -0.17 -6.65 -2.81
N ILE A 29 0.21 -6.91 -1.56
CA ILE A 29 -0.64 -7.52 -0.56
C ILE A 29 -0.65 -6.57 0.63
N TYR A 30 -1.83 -6.28 1.18
CA TYR A 30 -1.93 -5.70 2.51
C TYR A 30 -1.84 -6.84 3.53
N SER A 31 -0.83 -6.78 4.39
CA SER A 31 -0.68 -7.72 5.51
C SER A 31 -0.75 -6.91 6.79
N SER A 32 -1.81 -7.15 7.57
CA SER A 32 -2.04 -6.46 8.84
C SER A 32 -0.90 -6.79 9.81
N GLY A 33 -0.10 -5.78 10.14
CA GLY A 33 0.80 -5.76 11.28
C GLY A 33 0.12 -4.99 12.41
N GLN A 34 0.81 -4.02 13.00
CA GLN A 34 0.17 -3.10 13.92
C GLN A 34 -0.56 -1.99 13.16
N GLU A 35 -1.82 -1.75 13.52
CA GLU A 35 -2.65 -0.68 12.97
C GLU A 35 -2.89 0.40 14.05
N LEU A 36 -2.45 1.63 13.77
CA LEU A 36 -2.67 2.79 14.63
C LEU A 36 -3.98 3.48 14.21
N THR A 37 -5.11 2.86 14.56
CA THR A 37 -6.45 3.28 14.09
C THR A 37 -7.21 4.22 15.02
N ALA A 38 -6.61 4.60 16.15
CA ALA A 38 -7.20 5.40 17.22
C ALA A 38 -8.54 4.83 17.74
N GLN A 39 -8.45 3.76 18.53
CA GLN A 39 -9.31 3.58 19.70
C GLN A 39 -8.48 3.87 20.95
N PRO A 40 -9.03 4.53 21.99
CA PRO A 40 -8.36 4.61 23.28
C PRO A 40 -8.20 3.17 23.78
N THR A 41 -6.94 2.73 23.89
CA THR A 41 -6.65 1.41 24.46
C THR A 41 -6.68 1.54 25.97
N ASP A 42 -7.46 0.69 26.63
CA ASP A 42 -7.49 0.59 28.08
C ASP A 42 -6.09 0.17 28.55
N ASP A 43 -5.29 1.10 29.08
CA ASP A 43 -3.91 0.85 29.58
C ASP A 43 -3.92 0.10 30.93
N ARG A 44 -4.92 -0.75 31.15
CA ARG A 44 -5.03 -1.55 32.36
C ARG A 44 -4.01 -2.68 32.32
N VAL A 45 -3.12 -2.67 33.30
CA VAL A 45 -2.22 -3.77 33.60
C VAL A 45 -3.03 -4.85 34.32
N SER A 46 -3.05 -6.07 33.79
CA SER A 46 -3.65 -7.23 34.44
C SER A 46 -2.57 -8.25 34.79
N PHE A 47 -2.77 -8.94 35.91
CA PHE A 47 -1.91 -10.02 36.34
C PHE A 47 -2.68 -11.33 36.24
N ASP A 48 -2.18 -12.27 35.43
CA ASP A 48 -2.68 -13.65 35.37
C ASP A 48 -1.70 -14.55 36.15
N PRO A 49 -2.15 -15.31 37.17
CA PRO A 49 -1.29 -16.21 37.93
C PRO A 49 -0.73 -17.41 37.12
N PHE A 50 -1.22 -17.67 35.90
CA PHE A 50 -0.70 -18.69 35.00
C PHE A 50 0.20 -18.12 33.89
N ASP A 51 -0.10 -16.93 33.35
CA ASP A 51 0.62 -16.30 32.23
C ASP A 51 1.50 -15.09 32.63
N GLY A 52 1.48 -14.69 33.89
CA GLY A 52 2.30 -13.60 34.44
C GLY A 52 1.73 -12.20 34.21
N LEU A 53 2.61 -11.21 34.21
CA LEU A 53 2.26 -9.80 34.05
C LEU A 53 1.97 -9.52 32.56
N ASP A 54 0.71 -9.39 32.18
CA ASP A 54 0.36 -8.88 30.85
C ASP A 54 0.48 -7.35 30.86
N VAL A 55 1.48 -6.86 30.12
CA VAL A 55 1.72 -5.43 29.94
C VAL A 55 1.41 -5.11 28.48
N PRO A 56 0.19 -4.64 28.16
CA PRO A 56 -0.23 -4.38 26.79
C PRO A 56 0.71 -3.44 26.02
N THR A 57 1.44 -2.56 26.70
CA THR A 57 2.47 -1.70 26.07
C THR A 57 3.72 -2.46 25.63
N TRP A 58 4.15 -3.50 26.36
CA TRP A 58 5.29 -4.34 25.97
C TRP A 58 4.93 -5.30 24.83
N ASN A 59 3.73 -5.89 24.88
CA ASN A 59 3.22 -6.70 23.77
C ASN A 59 3.07 -5.85 22.49
N ARG A 60 2.50 -4.64 22.59
CA ARG A 60 2.44 -3.69 21.45
C ARG A 60 3.82 -3.24 20.96
N ALA A 61 4.79 -3.02 21.86
CA ALA A 61 6.16 -2.67 21.48
C ALA A 61 6.84 -3.85 20.74
N THR A 62 6.57 -5.07 21.16
CA THR A 62 7.10 -6.30 20.54
C THR A 62 6.44 -6.55 19.18
N GLU A 63 5.13 -6.37 19.06
CA GLU A 63 4.41 -6.40 17.77
C GLU A 63 4.88 -5.28 16.82
N ARG A 64 5.17 -4.08 17.32
CA ARG A 64 5.83 -3.01 16.54
C ARG A 64 7.19 -3.45 16.03
N LEU A 65 7.96 -4.12 16.88
CA LEU A 65 9.31 -4.53 16.56
C LEU A 65 9.32 -5.72 15.58
N ILE A 66 8.34 -6.62 15.66
CA ILE A 66 8.20 -7.81 14.81
C ILE A 66 7.35 -7.53 13.56
N GLY A 67 6.06 -7.20 13.72
CA GLY A 67 5.11 -6.97 12.62
C GLY A 67 5.21 -5.58 11.98
N GLY A 68 5.56 -4.56 12.77
CA GLY A 68 5.71 -3.18 12.31
C GLY A 68 4.37 -2.51 12.04
N VAL A 69 4.37 -1.17 12.02
CA VAL A 69 3.14 -0.42 11.71
C VAL A 69 2.77 -0.67 10.25
N SER A 70 1.62 -1.27 9.97
CA SER A 70 1.09 -1.50 8.61
C SER A 70 0.13 -0.39 8.19
N LEU A 71 -0.60 0.19 9.15
CA LEU A 71 -1.56 1.26 8.93
C LEU A 71 -1.45 2.31 10.04
N ASP A 72 -1.46 3.58 9.66
CA ASP A 72 -1.54 4.74 10.56
C ASP A 72 -2.63 5.67 10.01
N ALA A 73 -3.85 5.52 10.50
CA ALA A 73 -5.03 6.06 9.83
C ALA A 73 -6.25 6.09 10.76
N ARG A 74 -6.99 7.19 10.77
CA ARG A 74 -8.34 7.22 11.36
C ARG A 74 -9.36 6.75 10.33
N GLN A 75 -10.53 6.27 10.78
CA GLN A 75 -11.63 5.98 9.87
C GLN A 75 -11.99 7.23 9.04
N GLY A 76 -12.16 7.06 7.73
CA GLY A 76 -12.48 8.15 6.81
C GLY A 76 -11.27 8.85 6.20
N THR A 77 -10.05 8.38 6.49
CA THR A 77 -8.81 8.85 5.83
C THR A 77 -8.48 8.03 4.58
N ASP A 78 -7.64 8.57 3.70
CA ASP A 78 -7.26 7.96 2.43
C ASP A 78 -6.62 6.58 2.62
N ALA A 79 -5.73 6.43 3.61
CA ALA A 79 -5.14 5.13 3.93
C ALA A 79 -6.18 4.11 4.39
N SER A 80 -7.19 4.54 5.17
CA SER A 80 -8.27 3.64 5.62
C SER A 80 -9.15 3.16 4.46
N PHE A 81 -9.44 4.04 3.49
CA PHE A 81 -10.17 3.66 2.29
C PHE A 81 -9.36 2.74 1.38
N LEU A 82 -8.05 2.94 1.27
CA LEU A 82 -7.17 2.08 0.48
C LEU A 82 -7.17 0.66 1.04
N VAL A 83 -6.99 0.48 2.36
CA VAL A 83 -7.02 -0.86 2.98
C VAL A 83 -8.40 -1.52 2.82
N GLY A 84 -9.48 -0.75 2.88
CA GLY A 84 -10.84 -1.26 2.65
C GLY A 84 -11.18 -1.61 1.19
N SER A 85 -10.28 -1.35 0.24
CA SER A 85 -10.54 -1.55 -1.19
C SER A 85 -10.34 -2.98 -1.69
N ASP A 86 -9.75 -3.84 -0.85
CA ASP A 86 -9.58 -5.27 -1.12
C ASP A 86 -10.95 -5.98 -1.03
N GLY A 87 -11.53 -6.27 -2.19
CA GLY A 87 -12.86 -6.90 -2.29
C GLY A 87 -12.84 -8.41 -2.06
N ARG A 88 -14.00 -8.99 -1.66
CA ARG A 88 -14.17 -10.46 -1.66
C ARG A 88 -13.98 -11.04 -3.07
N GLY A 89 -13.26 -12.16 -3.14
CA GLY A 89 -13.02 -12.90 -4.39
C GLY A 89 -12.02 -12.25 -5.35
N VAL A 90 -11.19 -11.32 -4.85
CA VAL A 90 -10.07 -10.75 -5.60
C VAL A 90 -8.91 -11.74 -5.61
N ALA A 91 -8.41 -12.05 -6.80
CA ALA A 91 -7.26 -12.92 -6.98
C ALA A 91 -5.93 -12.15 -6.81
N MET A 92 -5.94 -10.87 -7.20
CA MET A 92 -4.77 -10.01 -7.12
C MET A 92 -5.20 -8.54 -7.07
N THR A 93 -4.50 -7.75 -6.26
CA THR A 93 -4.59 -6.29 -6.26
C THR A 93 -3.33 -5.66 -6.83
N THR A 94 -3.54 -4.66 -7.68
CA THR A 94 -2.48 -3.91 -8.34
C THR A 94 -2.63 -2.43 -8.02
N LEU A 95 -1.59 -1.84 -7.46
CA LEU A 95 -1.46 -0.39 -7.32
C LEU A 95 -0.94 0.17 -8.64
N VAL A 96 -1.69 1.07 -9.26
CA VAL A 96 -1.38 1.67 -10.56
C VAL A 96 -1.13 3.16 -10.35
N LEU A 97 -0.01 3.64 -10.88
CA LEU A 97 0.35 5.04 -10.98
C LEU A 97 0.10 5.50 -12.40
N THR A 98 -0.73 6.53 -12.58
CA THR A 98 -0.90 7.22 -13.86
C THR A 98 -0.24 8.61 -13.81
N ASN A 99 -0.33 9.36 -14.90
CA ASN A 99 0.04 10.79 -14.92
C ASN A 99 -0.96 11.69 -14.17
N ALA A 100 -2.14 11.20 -13.77
CA ALA A 100 -3.19 12.01 -13.17
C ALA A 100 -3.58 11.56 -11.74
N ARG A 101 -3.52 10.25 -11.45
CA ARG A 101 -4.00 9.66 -10.20
C ARG A 101 -3.31 8.34 -9.87
N MET A 102 -3.58 7.85 -8.67
CA MET A 102 -3.30 6.48 -8.27
C MET A 102 -4.58 5.68 -8.18
N LEU A 103 -4.52 4.43 -8.62
CA LEU A 103 -5.62 3.48 -8.62
C LEU A 103 -5.23 2.20 -7.88
N VAL A 104 -6.16 1.60 -7.15
CA VAL A 104 -6.09 0.18 -6.79
C VAL A 104 -7.03 -0.57 -7.73
N VAL A 105 -6.46 -1.47 -8.51
CA VAL A 105 -7.18 -2.30 -9.47
C VAL A 105 -7.29 -3.71 -8.92
N ASN A 106 -8.53 -4.16 -8.78
CA ASN A 106 -8.92 -5.48 -8.31
C ASN A 106 -9.11 -6.42 -9.51
N HIS A 107 -8.31 -7.47 -9.58
CA HIS A 107 -8.40 -8.50 -10.62
C HIS A 107 -9.18 -9.72 -10.09
N LYS A 108 -10.22 -10.13 -10.82
CA LYS A 108 -11.01 -11.32 -10.51
C LYS A 108 -10.92 -12.32 -11.67
N PRO A 109 -10.89 -13.64 -11.41
CA PRO A 109 -10.86 -14.63 -12.48
C PRO A 109 -12.06 -14.47 -13.42
N SER A 110 -11.79 -14.44 -14.72
CA SER A 110 -12.80 -14.37 -15.79
C SER A 110 -13.76 -13.17 -15.71
N LYS A 111 -13.35 -12.06 -15.08
CA LYS A 111 -14.10 -10.81 -15.03
C LYS A 111 -13.19 -9.63 -15.40
N ALA A 112 -13.81 -8.57 -15.92
CA ALA A 112 -13.12 -7.31 -16.13
C ALA A 112 -12.54 -6.78 -14.81
N PRO A 113 -11.34 -6.15 -14.83
CA PRO A 113 -10.79 -5.53 -13.65
C PRO A 113 -11.67 -4.37 -13.20
N THR A 114 -11.64 -4.10 -11.89
CA THR A 114 -12.46 -3.05 -11.27
C THR A 114 -11.58 -2.13 -10.44
N VAL A 115 -11.85 -0.84 -10.48
CA VAL A 115 -11.18 0.14 -9.60
C VAL A 115 -11.81 0.05 -8.22
N GLY A 116 -11.04 -0.40 -7.24
CA GLY A 116 -11.48 -0.48 -5.83
C GLY A 116 -11.22 0.81 -5.05
N TRP A 117 -10.23 1.57 -5.47
CA TRP A 117 -9.85 2.83 -4.85
C TRP A 117 -9.15 3.72 -5.87
N GLU A 118 -9.37 5.03 -5.76
CA GLU A 118 -8.67 6.01 -6.56
C GLU A 118 -8.50 7.34 -5.83
N ARG A 119 -7.35 7.97 -6.06
CA ARG A 119 -7.06 9.32 -5.60
C ARG A 119 -6.18 10.09 -6.57
N PRO A 120 -6.41 11.41 -6.73
CA PRO A 120 -5.52 12.26 -7.51
C PRO A 120 -4.11 12.26 -6.93
N LEU A 121 -3.08 12.47 -7.77
CA LEU A 121 -1.68 12.43 -7.31
C LEU A 121 -1.38 13.48 -6.23
N ASP A 122 -2.11 14.60 -6.23
CA ASP A 122 -1.95 15.66 -5.25
C ASP A 122 -2.37 15.23 -3.83
N SER A 123 -3.23 14.22 -3.66
CA SER A 123 -3.61 13.70 -2.34
C SER A 123 -2.50 12.86 -1.70
N VAL A 124 -1.55 12.36 -2.51
CA VAL A 124 -0.44 11.52 -2.06
C VAL A 124 0.76 12.40 -1.71
N ALA A 125 1.09 12.46 -0.43
CA ALA A 125 2.22 13.24 0.09
C ALA A 125 3.58 12.61 -0.25
N GLY A 126 3.64 11.28 -0.39
CA GLY A 126 4.85 10.62 -0.85
C GLY A 126 4.79 9.11 -0.81
N ILE A 127 5.68 8.49 -1.59
CA ILE A 127 5.88 7.05 -1.64
C ILE A 127 7.35 6.75 -1.41
N SER A 128 7.64 5.86 -0.47
CA SER A 128 9.01 5.46 -0.13
C SER A 128 9.16 3.95 -0.06
N TRP A 129 10.39 3.48 -0.28
CA TRP A 129 10.75 2.08 -0.04
C TRP A 129 11.14 1.94 1.43
N SER A 130 10.45 1.07 2.16
CA SER A 130 10.55 0.92 3.61
C SER A 130 10.76 -0.55 4.02
N PRO A 131 11.86 -1.19 3.55
CA PRO A 131 12.10 -2.62 3.69
C PRO A 131 12.19 -3.04 5.16
N ARG A 132 11.85 -4.29 5.45
CA ARG A 132 12.13 -4.96 6.74
C ARG A 132 12.70 -6.36 6.51
N LEU A 133 13.11 -7.02 7.61
CA LEU A 133 13.56 -8.40 7.57
C LEU A 133 12.50 -9.28 6.88
N LEU A 134 12.91 -10.00 5.81
CA LEU A 134 12.04 -10.83 4.96
C LEU A 134 10.89 -10.09 4.23
N GLN A 135 10.89 -8.76 4.27
CA GLN A 135 9.89 -7.89 3.63
C GLN A 135 10.58 -6.89 2.70
N PHE A 136 11.31 -7.40 1.70
CA PHE A 136 12.16 -6.54 0.87
C PHE A 136 11.37 -5.65 -0.10
N GLY A 137 10.17 -6.05 -0.51
CA GLY A 137 9.28 -5.28 -1.38
C GLY A 137 8.35 -4.31 -0.65
N ARG A 138 8.58 -4.03 0.64
CA ARG A 138 7.72 -3.14 1.43
C ARG A 138 7.84 -1.69 0.98
N ILE A 139 6.70 -1.06 0.74
CA ILE A 139 6.60 0.38 0.45
C ILE A 139 5.71 1.07 1.46
N GLU A 140 5.96 2.35 1.72
CA GLU A 140 5.09 3.23 2.50
C GLU A 140 4.47 4.25 1.57
N LEU A 141 3.15 4.37 1.61
CA LEU A 141 2.37 5.44 1.00
C LEU A 141 1.91 6.38 2.11
N ARG A 142 2.20 7.67 1.95
CA ARG A 142 1.76 8.74 2.86
C ARG A 142 0.81 9.65 2.10
N PHE A 143 -0.27 10.03 2.77
CA PHE A 143 -1.29 10.92 2.23
C PHE A 143 -1.22 12.30 2.89
N ARG A 144 -1.78 13.31 2.21
CA ARG A 144 -1.80 14.69 2.71
C ARG A 144 -2.70 14.89 3.94
N ASP A 145 -3.66 14.00 4.14
CA ASP A 145 -4.49 13.97 5.35
C ASP A 145 -3.73 13.46 6.60
N GLY A 146 -2.44 13.16 6.46
CA GLY A 146 -1.56 12.68 7.53
C GLY A 146 -1.58 11.17 7.70
N SER A 147 -2.46 10.45 7.00
CA SER A 147 -2.53 8.99 7.07
C SER A 147 -1.43 8.31 6.26
N ALA A 148 -1.08 7.09 6.65
CA ALA A 148 -0.08 6.29 5.95
C ALA A 148 -0.42 4.79 5.96
N VAL A 149 -0.07 4.10 4.89
CA VAL A 149 -0.22 2.65 4.74
C VAL A 149 1.07 2.04 4.20
N ARG A 150 1.42 0.84 4.68
CA ARG A 150 2.53 0.06 4.14
C ARG A 150 2.03 -1.18 3.43
N LEU A 151 2.48 -1.32 2.19
CA LEU A 151 2.05 -2.37 1.28
C LEU A 151 3.22 -3.30 0.96
N MET A 152 2.95 -4.59 0.84
CA MET A 152 3.95 -5.60 0.52
C MET A 152 3.94 -5.92 -0.97
N ALA A 153 4.91 -5.40 -1.72
CA ALA A 153 5.07 -5.67 -3.15
C ALA A 153 6.14 -6.73 -3.43
N GLY A 154 5.95 -7.90 -2.82
CA GLY A 154 6.84 -9.05 -2.92
C GLY A 154 7.72 -9.25 -1.68
N MET A 155 7.91 -10.51 -1.29
CA MET A 155 8.69 -10.85 -0.09
C MET A 155 10.19 -10.82 -0.35
N ILE A 156 10.64 -11.33 -1.50
CA ILE A 156 12.04 -11.73 -1.72
C ILE A 156 12.85 -10.69 -2.52
N SER A 157 12.19 -9.84 -3.33
CA SER A 157 12.88 -8.87 -4.19
C SER A 157 12.39 -7.44 -3.96
N PRO A 158 13.28 -6.46 -3.75
CA PRO A 158 12.90 -5.05 -3.65
C PRO A 158 12.69 -4.38 -5.02
N LEU A 159 12.88 -5.11 -6.13
CA LEU A 159 13.04 -4.50 -7.45
C LEU A 159 11.78 -3.74 -7.90
N ALA A 160 10.60 -4.34 -7.81
CA ALA A 160 9.38 -3.65 -8.26
C ALA A 160 9.00 -2.51 -7.33
N ALA A 161 9.14 -2.68 -6.01
CA ALA A 161 8.96 -1.62 -5.03
C ALA A 161 9.84 -0.40 -5.36
N ARG A 162 11.13 -0.62 -5.61
CA ARG A 162 12.07 0.43 -6.00
C ARG A 162 11.74 1.05 -7.36
N ARG A 163 11.35 0.25 -8.36
CA ARG A 163 10.93 0.76 -9.69
C ARG A 163 9.70 1.65 -9.58
N PHE A 164 8.70 1.22 -8.81
CA PHE A 164 7.48 1.98 -8.58
C PHE A 164 7.75 3.30 -7.86
N VAL A 165 8.55 3.28 -6.77
CA VAL A 165 8.97 4.50 -6.05
C VAL A 165 9.73 5.46 -6.96
N ARG A 166 10.59 4.95 -7.86
CA ARG A 166 11.28 5.79 -8.85
C ARG A 166 10.31 6.41 -9.86
N ALA A 167 9.33 5.66 -10.35
CA ALA A 167 8.30 6.16 -11.27
C ALA A 167 7.46 7.27 -10.63
N TRP A 168 7.07 7.11 -9.36
CA TRP A 168 6.41 8.16 -8.57
C TRP A 168 7.25 9.43 -8.51
N LYS A 169 8.53 9.31 -8.13
CA LYS A 169 9.43 10.47 -8.03
C LYS A 169 9.59 11.22 -9.36
N ARG A 170 9.65 10.51 -10.49
CA ARG A 170 9.69 11.15 -11.81
C ARG A 170 8.38 11.88 -12.14
N SER A 171 7.25 11.29 -11.78
CA SER A 171 5.92 11.83 -12.08
C SER A 171 5.63 13.11 -11.30
N VAL A 172 6.10 13.22 -10.05
CA VAL A 172 5.88 14.41 -9.20
C VAL A 172 7.04 15.41 -9.27
N GLY A 173 8.26 14.95 -9.57
CA GLY A 173 9.47 15.76 -9.62
C GLY A 173 9.73 16.46 -10.96
N GLY A 174 8.92 16.22 -12.00
CA GLY A 174 9.01 16.92 -13.28
C GLY A 174 10.25 16.58 -14.13
N GLU A 175 10.96 15.48 -13.86
CA GLU A 175 12.01 15.03 -14.77
C GLU A 175 11.38 14.34 -16.00
N PRO A 176 11.56 14.90 -17.22
CA PRO A 176 11.04 14.27 -18.42
C PRO A 176 11.74 12.92 -18.62
N ASN A 177 10.93 11.96 -19.04
CA ASN A 177 11.33 10.60 -19.37
C ASN A 177 12.44 10.63 -20.43
N ARG A 178 13.72 10.42 -20.04
CA ARG A 178 14.73 10.02 -21.03
C ARG A 178 14.41 8.59 -21.44
N ALA A 179 13.71 8.48 -22.56
CA ALA A 179 13.70 7.28 -23.38
C ALA A 179 15.11 7.09 -23.93
N ASP A 180 15.71 5.93 -23.63
CA ASP A 180 16.71 5.25 -24.45
C ASP A 180 16.42 3.74 -24.35
#